data_AF-A0AA95M0A5-F1
#
_entry.id   AF-A0AA95M0A5-F1
#
_cell.length_a   1.000
_cell.length_b   1.000
_cell.length_c   1.000
_cell.angle_alpha   90.00
_cell.angle_beta   90.00
_cell.angle_gamma   90.00
#
_symmetry.space_group_name_H-M   'P 1'
#
loop_
_entity.id
_entity.type
_entity.pdbx_description
1 polymer ?
#
loop_
_entity_poly.entity_id
_entity_poly.type
_entity_poly.pdbx_seq_one_letter_code
_entity_poly.pdbx_strand_id
1 'polypeptide(L)'
;MIIKANSMGTGKYMNIRGKKLYVETYGNLKNKPVLYLHGGPGESCYDFSFLQKIKDIQNPMLLIVGKHDVVTCEKQIETFNKDAQNGGYIVFEESGHTPHYEEADRFAETVMHFLK
;
A
#
# COMPACT_ATOMS: atom_id res chain seq x y z
N MET A 1 3.79 -3.62 5.17
CA MET A 1 3.84 -5.07 5.43
C MET A 1 3.90 -5.85 4.11
N ILE A 2 5.01 -6.54 3.82
CA ILE A 2 5.09 -7.48 2.69
C ILE A 2 4.68 -8.86 3.22
N ILE A 3 3.65 -9.48 2.65
CA ILE A 3 3.15 -10.79 3.07
C ILE A 3 3.33 -11.77 1.90
N LYS A 4 4.23 -12.78 2.01
CA LYS A 4 3.87 -14.21 2.02
C LYS A 4 5.05 -15.18 2.14
N ALA A 5 4.65 -16.43 2.47
CA ALA A 5 5.38 -17.63 2.87
C ALA A 5 6.57 -18.09 2.01
N ASN A 6 7.52 -18.73 2.72
CA ASN A 6 8.77 -19.36 2.29
C ASN A 6 9.96 -18.45 1.92
N SER A 7 10.70 -18.10 2.98
CA SER A 7 12.15 -18.26 3.19
C SER A 7 13.17 -17.18 2.71
N MET A 8 14.10 -16.92 3.65
CA MET A 8 15.48 -16.39 3.59
C MET A 8 15.70 -14.90 3.22
N GLY A 9 15.87 -14.06 4.25
CA GLY A 9 16.58 -12.78 4.13
C GLY A 9 16.67 -12.00 5.44
N THR A 10 17.89 -11.62 5.86
CA THR A 10 18.14 -10.65 6.94
C THR A 10 17.90 -9.24 6.41
N GLY A 11 17.06 -8.43 7.07
CA GLY A 11 16.83 -7.05 6.63
C GLY A 11 18.08 -6.16 6.70
N LYS A 12 18.06 -5.05 5.97
CA LYS A 12 19.16 -4.08 5.87
C LYS A 12 18.69 -2.67 6.12
N TYR A 13 19.58 -1.81 6.60
CA TYR A 13 19.32 -0.37 6.65
C TYR A 13 19.70 0.30 5.32
N MET A 14 18.82 1.17 4.81
CA MET A 14 19.03 1.99 3.62
C MET A 14 18.88 3.47 3.97
N ASN A 15 19.80 4.31 3.50
CA ASN A 15 19.69 5.76 3.62
C ASN A 15 18.89 6.31 2.44
N ILE A 16 17.69 6.82 2.71
CA ILE A 16 16.80 7.42 1.71
C ILE A 16 16.50 8.84 2.16
N ARG A 17 16.93 9.85 1.38
CA ARG A 17 16.71 11.28 1.66
C ARG A 17 17.16 11.71 3.07
N GLY A 18 18.30 11.20 3.54
CA GLY A 18 18.84 11.52 4.87
C GLY A 18 18.15 10.80 6.04
N LYS A 19 17.18 9.91 5.77
CA LYS A 19 16.57 9.03 6.76
C LYS A 19 17.11 7.61 6.61
N LYS A 20 17.41 6.96 7.73
CA LYS A 20 17.88 5.57 7.77
C LYS A 20 16.67 4.65 7.98
N LEU A 21 16.26 3.95 6.93
CA LEU A 21 15.09 3.05 6.94
C LEU A 21 15.55 1.61 7.00
N TYR A 22 14.91 0.79 7.83
CA TYR A 22 15.07 -0.66 7.79
C TYR A 22 14.21 -1.23 6.66
N VAL A 23 14.80 -2.04 5.80
CA VAL A 23 14.16 -2.61 4.61
C VAL A 23 14.41 -4.11 4.59
N GLU A 24 13.33 -4.85 4.49
CA GLU A 24 13.34 -6.27 4.20
C GLU A 24 12.80 -6.47 2.79
N THR A 25 13.43 -7.36 2.03
CA THR A 25 12.98 -7.73 0.70
C THR A 25 12.60 -9.19 0.72
N TYR A 26 11.38 -9.48 0.31
CA TYR A 26 10.85 -10.83 0.25
C TYR A 26 10.42 -11.14 -1.19
N GLY A 27 10.60 -12.39 -1.62
CA GLY A 27 10.19 -12.86 -2.95
C GLY A 27 11.28 -12.80 -4.03
N ASN A 28 10.89 -13.11 -5.27
CA ASN A 28 11.79 -13.19 -6.42
C ASN A 28 11.95 -11.82 -7.08
N LEU A 29 13.19 -11.34 -7.23
CA LEU A 29 13.53 -10.05 -7.85
C LEU A 29 13.09 -9.92 -9.32
N LYS A 30 12.78 -11.03 -10.00
CA LYS A 30 12.26 -11.03 -11.37
C LYS A 30 10.74 -10.78 -11.45
N ASN A 31 10.03 -10.90 -10.32
CA ASN A 31 8.59 -10.66 -10.27
C ASN A 31 8.32 -9.15 -10.18
N LYS A 32 7.13 -8.73 -10.62
CA LYS A 32 6.70 -7.34 -10.50
C LYS A 32 6.67 -6.96 -9.01
N PRO A 33 7.36 -5.90 -8.57
CA PRO A 33 7.33 -5.48 -7.17
C PRO A 33 5.96 -4.91 -6.84
N VAL A 34 5.46 -5.21 -5.63
CA VAL A 34 4.27 -4.55 -5.08
C VAL A 34 4.67 -3.67 -3.92
N LEU A 35 4.27 -2.40 -4.03
CA LEU A 35 4.38 -1.42 -2.98
C LEU A 35 3.10 -1.44 -2.15
N TYR A 36 3.19 -1.87 -0.90
CA TYR A 36 2.10 -1.79 0.06
C TYR A 36 2.45 -0.78 1.16
N LEU A 37 1.77 0.37 1.13
CA LEU A 37 1.82 1.40 2.16
C LEU A 37 0.60 1.21 3.05
N HIS A 38 0.79 0.90 4.33
CA HIS A 38 -0.29 0.99 5.31
C HIS A 38 -0.07 2.24 6.16
N GLY A 39 -1.16 2.95 6.45
CA GLY A 39 -1.16 3.96 7.50
C GLY A 39 -0.86 3.27 8.84
N GLY A 40 0.04 3.85 9.63
CA GLY A 40 0.07 3.60 11.07
C GLY A 40 -0.86 4.58 11.79
N PRO A 41 -1.30 4.30 13.03
CA PRO A 41 -2.02 5.29 13.82
C PRO A 41 -1.07 6.44 14.16
N GLY A 42 -1.09 7.54 13.38
CA GLY A 42 -0.43 8.79 13.78
C GLY A 42 0.36 9.57 12.73
N GLU A 43 0.47 9.13 11.47
CA GLU A 43 1.04 10.02 10.43
C GLU A 43 -0.11 10.86 9.85
N SER A 44 -0.08 12.14 10.21
CA SER A 44 -1.06 13.14 9.81
C SER A 44 -1.03 13.38 8.30
N CYS A 45 -2.08 14.02 7.81
CA CYS A 45 -2.36 14.51 6.45
C CYS A 45 -1.22 15.27 5.70
N TYR A 46 0.01 15.32 6.22
CA TYR A 46 1.23 15.76 5.53
C TYR A 46 1.62 14.86 4.33
N ASP A 47 1.09 13.64 4.25
CA ASP A 47 1.23 12.74 3.09
C ASP A 47 0.56 13.25 1.80
N PHE A 48 -0.23 14.33 1.86
CA PHE A 48 -0.71 15.04 0.67
C PHE A 48 0.44 15.51 -0.26
N SER A 49 1.66 15.64 0.28
CA SER A 49 2.87 15.96 -0.50
C SER A 49 3.37 14.80 -1.38
N PHE A 50 3.04 13.54 -1.07
CA PHE A 50 3.49 12.38 -1.84
C PHE A 50 2.46 11.86 -2.84
N LEU A 51 1.15 12.07 -2.59
CA LEU A 51 0.10 11.79 -3.59
C LEU A 51 0.40 12.47 -4.94
N GLN A 52 0.96 13.69 -4.91
CA GLN A 52 1.38 14.43 -6.11
C GLN A 52 2.44 13.73 -6.97
N LYS A 53 3.17 12.74 -6.40
CA LYS A 53 4.20 11.96 -7.11
C LYS A 53 3.70 10.64 -7.64
N ILE A 54 2.44 10.27 -7.34
CA ILE A 54 1.86 9.01 -7.83
C ILE A 54 1.79 9.00 -9.36
N LYS A 55 1.61 10.17 -9.99
CA LYS A 55 1.70 10.34 -11.45
C LYS A 55 3.03 9.92 -12.06
N ASP A 56 4.10 9.90 -11.27
CA ASP A 56 5.44 9.51 -11.73
C ASP A 56 5.68 7.99 -11.60
N ILE A 57 4.73 7.25 -10.99
CA ILE A 57 4.84 5.80 -10.74
C ILE A 57 4.13 5.05 -11.87
N GLN A 58 4.92 4.26 -12.63
CA GLN A 58 4.41 3.45 -13.74
C GLN A 58 3.97 2.04 -13.31
N ASN A 59 4.41 1.56 -12.15
CA ASN A 59 4.04 0.24 -11.66
C ASN A 59 2.53 0.17 -11.35
N PRO A 60 1.89 -1.02 -11.49
CA PRO A 60 0.53 -1.22 -11.00
C PRO A 60 0.42 -0.87 -9.51
N MET A 61 -0.65 -0.18 -9.14
CA MET A 61 -0.95 0.20 -7.77
C MET A 61 -2.37 -0.23 -7.41
N LEU A 62 -2.61 -0.57 -6.15
CA LEU A 62 -3.94 -0.88 -5.65
C LEU A 62 -4.19 -0.10 -4.37
N LEU A 63 -5.21 0.76 -4.39
CA LEU A 63 -5.73 1.44 -3.21
C LEU A 63 -6.87 0.60 -2.61
N ILE A 64 -6.73 0.21 -1.34
CA ILE A 64 -7.74 -0.54 -0.57
C ILE A 64 -8.21 0.38 0.56
N VAL A 65 -9.52 0.63 0.63
CA VAL A 65 -10.14 1.51 1.63
C VAL A 65 -11.32 0.79 2.28
N GLY A 66 -11.45 0.89 3.60
CA GLY A 66 -12.65 0.42 4.28
C GLY A 66 -13.79 1.44 4.18
N LYS A 67 -15.03 0.97 4.00
CA LYS A 67 -16.22 1.82 3.89
C LYS A 67 -16.42 2.73 5.10
N HIS A 68 -15.95 2.29 6.26
CA HIS A 68 -16.07 3.00 7.54
C HIS A 68 -14.78 3.71 7.96
N ASP A 69 -13.80 3.84 7.05
CA ASP A 69 -12.55 4.55 7.31
C ASP A 69 -12.80 6.06 7.50
N VAL A 70 -12.56 6.55 8.71
CA VAL A 70 -12.68 7.97 9.07
C VAL A 70 -11.39 8.77 8.85
N VAL A 71 -10.32 8.11 8.40
CA VAL A 71 -9.00 8.68 8.19
C VAL A 71 -8.78 9.01 6.71
N THR A 72 -9.10 8.08 5.81
CA THR A 72 -8.96 8.29 4.37
C THR A 72 -10.11 9.13 3.84
N CYS A 73 -9.83 10.34 3.35
CA CYS A 73 -10.88 11.24 2.85
C CYS A 73 -11.11 11.10 1.34
N GLU A 74 -12.30 11.48 0.87
CA GLU A 74 -12.69 11.44 -0.55
C GLU A 74 -11.67 12.14 -1.46
N LYS A 75 -11.09 13.26 -1.01
CA LYS A 75 -10.09 14.00 -1.80
C LYS A 75 -8.83 13.18 -2.08
N GLN A 76 -8.42 12.31 -1.14
CA GLN A 76 -7.26 11.44 -1.34
C GLN A 76 -7.58 10.34 -2.35
N ILE A 77 -8.79 9.75 -2.26
CA ILE A 77 -9.28 8.74 -3.20
C ILE A 77 -9.39 9.33 -4.62
N GLU A 78 -9.98 10.51 -4.75
CA GLU A 78 -10.06 11.25 -6.02
C GLU A 78 -8.67 11.51 -6.61
N THR A 79 -7.73 11.97 -5.77
CA THR A 79 -6.37 12.29 -6.21
C THR A 79 -5.66 11.04 -6.70
N PHE A 80 -5.77 9.92 -5.96
CA PHE A 80 -5.23 8.64 -6.39
C PHE A 80 -5.84 8.18 -7.72
N ASN A 81 -7.17 8.15 -7.83
CA ASN A 81 -7.86 7.71 -9.05
C ASN A 81 -7.53 8.59 -10.26
N LYS A 82 -7.25 9.87 -10.04
CA LYS A 82 -6.84 10.80 -11.09
C LYS A 82 -5.38 10.61 -11.53
N ASP A 83 -4.46 10.48 -10.57
CA ASP A 83 -3.03 10.57 -10.84
C ASP A 83 -2.35 9.20 -10.97
N ALA A 84 -2.93 8.11 -10.46
CA ALA A 84 -2.42 6.76 -10.59
C ALA A 84 -2.69 6.17 -11.97
N GLN A 85 -1.70 6.25 -12.87
CA GLN A 85 -1.82 5.80 -14.27
C GLN A 85 -2.24 4.32 -14.40
N ASN A 86 -1.76 3.47 -13.48
CA ASN A 86 -2.07 2.04 -13.42
C ASN A 86 -2.68 1.65 -12.05
N GLY A 87 -3.54 2.53 -11.52
CA GLY A 87 -4.19 2.35 -10.22
C GLY A 87 -5.49 1.55 -10.29
N GLY A 88 -5.65 0.59 -9.39
CA GLY A 88 -6.92 -0.01 -9.01
C GLY A 88 -7.41 0.57 -7.68
N TYR A 89 -8.72 0.57 -7.47
CA TYR A 89 -9.36 1.03 -6.23
C TYR A 89 -10.44 0.04 -5.81
N ILE A 90 -10.41 -0.39 -4.54
CA ILE A 90 -11.36 -1.35 -3.99
C ILE A 90 -11.85 -0.88 -2.62
N VAL A 91 -13.17 -0.95 -2.41
CA VAL A 91 -13.82 -0.69 -1.13
C VAL A 91 -14.09 -1.98 -0.39
N PHE A 92 -13.72 -1.99 0.88
CA PHE A 92 -13.98 -3.06 1.83
C PHE A 92 -15.22 -2.69 2.65
N GLU A 93 -16.37 -3.23 2.26
CA GLU A 93 -17.69 -2.86 2.78
C GLU A 93 -17.85 -3.02 4.30
N GLU A 94 -17.11 -3.94 4.94
CA GLU A 94 -17.25 -4.27 6.36
C GLU A 94 -16.00 -3.87 7.17
N SER A 95 -15.19 -2.93 6.65
CA SER A 95 -13.94 -2.48 7.29
C SER A 95 -13.90 -0.98 7.56
N GLY A 96 -13.17 -0.59 8.62
CA GLY A 96 -12.68 0.76 8.87
C GLY A 96 -11.28 0.99 8.28
N HIS A 97 -10.39 1.60 9.07
CA HIS A 97 -9.06 1.99 8.62
C HIS A 97 -8.09 0.82 8.43
N THR A 98 -8.40 -0.36 8.97
CA THR A 98 -7.51 -1.52 8.98
C THR A 98 -8.10 -2.76 8.28
N PRO A 99 -8.45 -2.69 6.96
CA PRO A 99 -9.06 -3.83 6.26
C PRO A 99 -8.25 -5.12 6.30
N HIS A 100 -6.92 -5.03 6.41
CA HIS A 100 -6.03 -6.18 6.54
C HIS A 100 -6.19 -6.96 7.86
N TYR A 101 -6.73 -6.32 8.89
CA TYR A 101 -7.05 -6.94 10.17
C TYR A 101 -8.54 -7.27 10.26
N GLU A 102 -9.41 -6.36 9.80
CA GLU A 102 -10.87 -6.46 9.92
C GLU A 102 -11.48 -7.49 8.95
N GLU A 103 -10.98 -7.56 7.71
CA GLU A 103 -11.43 -8.50 6.66
C GLU A 103 -10.22 -9.28 6.11
N ALA A 104 -9.44 -9.90 7.00
CA ALA A 104 -8.13 -10.47 6.70
C ALA A 104 -8.11 -11.46 5.51
N ASP A 105 -9.08 -12.38 5.42
CA ASP A 105 -9.15 -13.37 4.35
C ASP A 105 -9.39 -12.71 2.99
N ARG A 106 -10.39 -11.83 2.92
CA ARG A 106 -10.71 -11.06 1.71
C ARG A 106 -9.55 -10.16 1.31
N PHE A 107 -8.88 -9.55 2.27
CA PHE A 107 -7.69 -8.74 2.04
C PHE A 107 -6.59 -9.59 1.41
N ALA A 108 -6.29 -10.75 1.98
CA ALA A 108 -5.29 -11.67 1.45
C ALA A 108 -5.65 -12.13 0.03
N GLU A 109 -6.90 -12.49 -0.23
CA GLU A 109 -7.37 -12.87 -1.58
C GLU A 109 -7.24 -11.73 -2.58
N THR A 110 -7.63 -10.52 -2.20
CA THR A 110 -7.54 -9.32 -3.04
C THR A 110 -6.10 -9.03 -3.43
N VAL A 111 -5.19 -9.05 -2.46
CA VAL A 111 -3.75 -8.86 -2.72
C VAL A 111 -3.20 -9.97 -3.61
N MET A 112 -3.56 -11.23 -3.35
CA MET A 112 -3.13 -12.37 -4.17
C MET A 112 -3.66 -12.30 -5.59
N HIS A 113 -4.88 -11.78 -5.81
CA HIS A 113 -5.44 -11.58 -7.14
C HIS A 113 -4.70 -10.47 -7.89
N PHE A 114 -4.44 -9.34 -7.24
CA PHE A 114 -3.69 -8.22 -7.80
C PHE A 114 -2.25 -8.60 -8.19
N LEU A 115 -1.66 -9.58 -7.49
CA LEU A 115 -0.30 -10.06 -7.73
C LEU A 115 -0.14 -11.03 -8.91
N LYS A 116 -1.24 -11.58 -9.46
CA LYS A 116 -1.20 -12.50 -10.60
C LYS A 116 -0.99 -11.76 -11.92
#